data_AF-G6YMV4-F1
#
_entry.id   AF-G6YMV4-F1
#
_cell.length_a   1.000
_cell.length_b   1.000
_cell.length_c   1.000
_cell.angle_alpha   90.00
_cell.angle_beta   90.00
_cell.angle_gamma   90.00
#
_symmetry.space_group_name_H-M   'P 1'
#
loop_
_entity.id
_entity.type
_entity.pdbx_description
1 polymer ?
#
loop_
_entity_poly.entity_id
_entity_poly.type
_entity_poly.pdbx_seq_one_letter_code
_entity_poly.pdbx_strand_id
1 'polypeptide(L)'
;MNVDVDAILDTLKDGKTAKTKASLDKLHETLSAYFDSGARDFSITTIGRVSEEDGGVGYQSIRATANKHYRDLVEAWAAKAKTTTKKPPVGPPKRMSQDHQLLERIDDAAVRALFGQIIRERDRYRSEANMLKNQTQMVIDKRPTTYSEPQSDASVELLPSLKGICSDNEIKALHTVCTDEWLEKLGFQANKLGQVKDEFGMEILPRGFLTGLKKILREIDE
;
A
#
# COMPACT_ATOMS: atom_id res chain seq x y z
N MET A 1 8.88 19.49 -15.94
CA MET A 1 8.08 20.14 -17.01
C MET A 1 7.78 21.55 -16.57
N ASN A 2 8.22 22.54 -17.33
CA ASN A 2 7.74 23.92 -17.17
C ASN A 2 6.38 23.97 -17.87
N VAL A 3 5.30 24.10 -17.12
CA VAL A 3 3.95 24.17 -17.71
C VAL A 3 3.71 25.61 -18.13
N ASP A 4 3.63 25.85 -19.43
CA ASP A 4 3.24 27.13 -19.99
C ASP A 4 1.72 27.24 -19.95
N VAL A 5 1.22 28.00 -18.98
CA VAL A 5 -0.22 28.11 -18.70
C VAL A 5 -0.88 29.13 -19.63
N ASP A 6 -0.12 30.07 -20.19
CA ASP A 6 -0.63 31.08 -21.10
C ASP A 6 -0.95 30.46 -22.47
N ALA A 7 -0.06 29.58 -22.96
CA ALA A 7 -0.33 28.77 -24.15
C ALA A 7 -1.56 27.85 -23.99
N ILE A 8 -1.77 27.30 -22.78
CA ILE A 8 -2.94 26.48 -22.47
C ILE A 8 -4.21 27.33 -22.46
N LEU A 9 -4.16 28.54 -21.90
CA LEU A 9 -5.30 29.46 -21.91
C LEU A 9 -5.75 29.80 -23.34
N ASP A 10 -4.80 30.09 -24.23
CA ASP A 10 -5.11 30.40 -25.63
C ASP A 10 -5.74 29.22 -26.36
N THR A 11 -5.24 28.00 -26.10
CA THR A 11 -5.82 26.76 -26.63
C THR A 11 -7.25 26.55 -26.11
N LEU A 12 -7.50 26.83 -24.83
CA LEU A 12 -8.83 26.67 -24.22
C LEU A 12 -9.85 27.70 -24.69
N LYS A 13 -9.40 28.88 -25.12
CA LYS A 13 -10.24 29.93 -25.71
C LYS A 13 -10.66 29.63 -27.15
N ASP A 14 -9.92 28.79 -27.87
CA ASP A 14 -10.20 28.53 -29.27
C ASP A 14 -11.60 27.92 -29.48
N GLY A 15 -12.32 28.42 -30.49
CA GLY A 15 -13.70 28.03 -30.78
C GLY A 15 -14.74 28.36 -29.70
N LYS A 16 -14.41 29.15 -28.66
CA LYS A 16 -15.36 29.54 -27.59
C LYS A 16 -16.04 30.89 -27.82
N THR A 17 -17.20 31.05 -27.20
CA THR A 17 -17.96 32.32 -27.23
C THR A 17 -17.21 33.42 -26.47
N ALA A 18 -17.48 34.69 -26.80
CA ALA A 18 -16.89 35.85 -26.13
C ALA A 18 -17.10 35.81 -24.60
N LYS A 19 -18.28 35.36 -24.15
CA LYS A 19 -18.59 35.21 -22.72
C LYS A 19 -17.69 34.17 -22.04
N THR A 20 -17.52 33.00 -22.66
CA THR A 20 -16.67 31.93 -22.12
C THR A 20 -15.19 32.34 -22.10
N LYS A 21 -14.73 33.08 -23.12
CA LYS A 21 -13.37 33.63 -23.16
C LYS A 21 -13.12 34.58 -21.99
N ALA A 22 -14.02 35.55 -21.77
CA ALA A 22 -13.93 36.48 -20.65
C ALA A 22 -13.96 35.77 -19.28
N SER A 23 -14.76 34.70 -19.14
CA SER A 23 -14.76 33.88 -17.93
C SER A 23 -13.47 33.08 -17.72
N LEU A 24 -12.84 32.59 -18.79
CA LEU A 24 -11.52 31.93 -18.73
C LEU A 24 -10.41 32.92 -18.36
N ASP A 25 -10.45 34.14 -18.90
CA ASP A 25 -9.53 35.22 -18.54
C ASP A 25 -9.61 35.57 -17.06
N LYS A 26 -10.82 35.81 -16.55
CA LYS A 26 -11.01 36.11 -15.13
C LYS A 26 -10.54 34.96 -14.23
N LEU A 27 -10.86 33.71 -14.59
CA LEU A 27 -10.38 32.55 -13.84
C LEU A 27 -8.85 32.41 -13.87
N HIS A 28 -8.21 32.73 -15.00
CA HIS A 28 -6.76 32.73 -15.12
C HIS A 28 -6.12 33.79 -14.22
N GLU A 29 -6.66 35.02 -14.19
CA GLU A 29 -6.21 36.09 -13.29
C GLU A 29 -6.29 35.67 -11.82
N THR A 30 -7.44 35.12 -11.40
CA THR A 30 -7.63 34.64 -10.03
C THR A 30 -6.63 33.53 -9.68
N LEU A 31 -6.39 32.58 -10.59
CA LEU A 31 -5.44 31.49 -10.38
C LEU A 31 -3.98 31.98 -10.32
N SER A 32 -3.63 32.99 -11.11
CA SER A 32 -2.32 33.64 -11.06
C SER A 32 -2.09 34.31 -9.72
N ALA A 33 -3.03 35.14 -9.27
CA ALA A 33 -2.95 35.80 -7.97
C ALA A 33 -2.92 34.78 -6.81
N TYR A 34 -3.70 33.69 -6.92
CA TYR A 34 -3.71 32.61 -5.94
C TYR A 34 -2.37 31.88 -5.87
N PHE A 35 -1.74 31.63 -7.02
CA PHE A 35 -0.41 31.04 -7.09
C PHE A 35 0.67 31.95 -6.49
N ASP A 36 0.63 33.24 -6.82
CA ASP A 36 1.59 34.25 -6.34
C ASP A 36 1.49 34.47 -4.82
N SER A 37 0.31 34.24 -4.23
CA SER A 37 0.11 34.24 -2.77
C SER A 37 0.82 33.08 -2.04
N GLY A 38 1.39 32.12 -2.79
CA GLY A 38 2.05 30.94 -2.25
C GLY A 38 1.12 29.79 -1.88
N ALA A 39 -0.19 29.93 -2.15
CA ALA A 39 -1.17 28.89 -1.90
C ALA A 39 -0.96 27.67 -2.83
N ARG A 40 -1.24 26.46 -2.32
CA ARG A 40 -1.01 25.19 -3.04
C ARG A 40 -2.24 24.29 -3.16
N ASP A 41 -3.39 24.73 -2.63
CA ASP A 41 -4.65 23.99 -2.71
C ASP A 41 -5.43 24.39 -3.97
N PHE A 42 -5.13 23.71 -5.08
CA PHE A 42 -5.83 23.89 -6.36
C PHE A 42 -7.00 22.91 -6.50
N SER A 43 -7.61 22.49 -5.38
CA SER A 43 -8.79 21.64 -5.45
C SER A 43 -9.99 22.40 -6.04
N ILE A 44 -10.82 21.69 -6.80
CA ILE A 44 -11.97 22.28 -7.50
C ILE A 44 -12.91 23.03 -6.55
N THR A 45 -13.08 22.52 -5.33
CA THR A 45 -13.89 23.17 -4.30
C THR A 45 -13.27 24.49 -3.81
N THR A 46 -11.96 24.48 -3.54
CA THR A 46 -11.24 25.68 -3.06
C THR A 46 -11.20 26.74 -4.14
N ILE A 47 -10.77 26.40 -5.35
CA ILE A 47 -10.72 27.34 -6.48
C ILE A 47 -12.11 27.84 -6.84
N GLY A 48 -13.14 26.97 -6.81
CA GLY A 48 -14.51 27.39 -7.07
C GLY A 48 -15.00 28.46 -6.12
N ARG A 49 -14.65 28.37 -4.83
CA ARG A 49 -14.99 29.41 -3.85
C ARG A 49 -14.18 30.69 -4.08
N VAL A 50 -12.87 30.59 -4.26
CA VAL A 50 -11.99 31.76 -4.45
C VAL A 50 -12.36 32.53 -5.72
N SER A 51 -12.64 31.82 -6.81
CA SER A 51 -13.10 32.42 -8.07
C SER A 51 -14.47 33.08 -7.92
N GLU A 52 -15.40 32.50 -7.17
CA GLU A 52 -16.72 33.10 -6.92
C GLU A 52 -16.65 34.36 -6.05
N GLU A 53 -15.79 34.35 -5.02
CA GLU A 53 -15.52 35.52 -4.16
C GLU A 53 -14.90 36.69 -4.94
N ASP A 54 -14.10 36.40 -5.98
CA ASP A 54 -13.50 37.39 -6.89
C ASP A 54 -14.42 37.77 -8.08
N GLY A 55 -15.70 37.37 -8.04
CA GLY A 55 -16.69 37.68 -9.08
C GLY A 55 -16.48 36.92 -10.41
N GLY A 56 -15.68 35.86 -10.37
CA GLY A 56 -15.37 34.96 -11.48
C GLY A 56 -16.34 33.76 -11.58
N VAL A 57 -15.82 32.65 -12.08
CA VAL A 57 -16.60 31.43 -12.33
C VAL A 57 -16.86 30.69 -11.02
N GLY A 58 -18.13 30.44 -10.69
CA GLY A 58 -18.50 29.76 -9.45
C GLY A 58 -18.25 28.24 -9.46
N TYR A 59 -18.27 27.64 -8.26
CA TYR A 59 -18.02 26.21 -8.06
C TYR A 59 -18.92 25.30 -8.92
N GLN A 60 -20.20 25.66 -9.05
CA GLN A 60 -21.18 24.89 -9.85
C GLN A 60 -20.78 24.81 -11.32
N SER A 61 -20.23 25.91 -11.87
CA SER A 61 -19.82 25.99 -13.27
C SER A 61 -18.52 25.25 -13.52
N ILE A 62 -17.56 25.29 -12.59
CA ILE A 62 -16.28 24.58 -12.70
C ILE A 62 -16.49 23.06 -12.54
N ARG A 63 -17.38 22.61 -11.65
CA ARG A 63 -17.61 21.15 -11.46
C ARG A 63 -18.40 20.50 -12.60
N ALA A 64 -19.20 21.29 -13.34
CA ALA A 64 -20.11 20.77 -14.36
C ALA A 64 -19.35 20.08 -15.51
N THR A 65 -19.81 18.88 -15.90
CA THR A 65 -19.18 18.08 -16.95
C THR A 65 -19.10 18.81 -18.29
N ALA A 66 -20.13 19.62 -18.62
CA ALA A 66 -20.18 20.41 -19.84
C ALA A 66 -19.06 21.47 -19.94
N ASN A 67 -18.54 21.94 -18.81
CA ASN A 67 -17.57 23.02 -18.75
C ASN A 67 -16.16 22.53 -18.43
N LYS A 68 -15.74 21.46 -19.10
CA LYS A 68 -14.42 20.84 -18.89
C LYS A 68 -13.25 21.83 -19.00
N HIS A 69 -13.36 22.83 -19.88
CA HIS A 69 -12.36 23.86 -20.11
C HIS A 69 -11.93 24.61 -18.83
N TYR A 70 -12.84 24.87 -17.89
CA TYR A 70 -12.45 25.50 -16.62
C TYR A 70 -11.63 24.55 -15.74
N ARG A 71 -11.95 23.25 -15.71
CA ARG A 71 -11.17 22.26 -14.95
C ARG A 71 -9.79 22.05 -15.55
N ASP A 72 -9.69 22.01 -16.87
CA ASP A 72 -8.43 21.87 -17.59
C ASP A 72 -7.48 23.03 -17.26
N LEU A 73 -8.00 24.26 -17.15
CA LEU A 73 -7.21 25.42 -16.72
C LEU A 73 -6.74 25.30 -15.26
N VAL A 74 -7.61 24.86 -14.35
CA VAL A 74 -7.24 24.63 -12.93
C VAL A 74 -6.18 23.53 -12.79
N GLU A 75 -6.27 22.48 -13.60
CA GLU A 75 -5.30 21.38 -13.61
C GLU A 75 -3.94 21.84 -14.15
N ALA A 76 -3.91 22.69 -15.18
CA ALA A 76 -2.68 23.29 -15.68
C ALA A 76 -1.95 24.12 -14.60
N TRP A 77 -2.71 24.93 -13.85
CA TRP A 77 -2.16 25.70 -12.73
C TRP A 77 -1.69 24.81 -11.57
N ALA A 78 -2.43 23.74 -11.24
CA ALA A 78 -1.99 22.76 -10.26
C ALA A 78 -0.67 22.08 -10.68
N ALA A 79 -0.54 21.72 -11.96
CA ALA A 79 0.68 21.14 -12.51
C ALA A 79 1.86 22.13 -12.47
N LYS A 80 1.64 23.40 -12.82
CA LYS A 80 2.64 24.48 -12.68
C LYS A 80 3.10 24.64 -11.22
N ALA A 81 2.17 24.54 -10.27
CA ALA A 81 2.43 24.60 -8.83
C ALA A 81 2.99 23.29 -8.23
N LYS A 82 3.23 22.25 -9.05
CA LYS A 82 3.68 20.90 -8.62
C LYS A 82 2.78 20.31 -7.52
N THR A 83 1.48 20.59 -7.60
CA THR A 83 0.45 20.10 -6.68
C THR A 83 -0.63 19.35 -7.47
N THR A 84 -1.65 18.85 -6.78
CA THR A 84 -2.77 18.12 -7.41
C THR A 84 -4.07 18.87 -7.22
N THR A 85 -5.04 18.64 -8.10
CA THR A 85 -6.42 19.13 -7.94
C THR A 85 -7.23 18.36 -6.89
N LYS A 86 -6.62 17.35 -6.24
CA LYS A 86 -7.22 16.68 -5.08
C LYS A 86 -6.90 17.50 -3.85
N LYS A 87 -7.91 17.68 -2.99
CA LYS A 87 -7.72 18.30 -1.69
C LYS A 87 -6.57 17.58 -0.97
N PRO A 88 -5.56 18.29 -0.47
CA PRO A 88 -4.53 17.67 0.37
C PRO A 88 -5.23 16.87 1.48
N PRO A 89 -4.77 15.66 1.82
CA PRO A 89 -5.35 14.92 2.93
C PRO A 89 -5.12 15.72 4.22
N VAL A 90 -6.08 16.57 4.56
CA VAL A 90 -6.19 17.19 5.88
C VAL A 90 -6.74 16.09 6.75
N GLY A 91 -5.83 15.24 7.26
CA GLY A 91 -6.15 14.42 8.41
C GLY A 91 -6.70 15.33 9.50
N PRO A 92 -7.62 14.84 10.37
CA PRO A 92 -8.08 15.64 11.50
C PRO A 92 -6.85 16.20 12.22
N PRO A 93 -6.86 17.47 12.65
CA PRO A 93 -5.73 18.02 13.39
C PRO A 93 -5.45 17.03 14.51
N LYS A 94 -4.26 16.42 14.50
CA LYS A 94 -3.86 15.47 15.53
C LYS A 94 -4.03 16.24 16.83
N ARG A 95 -5.08 15.93 17.60
CA ARG A 95 -5.27 16.52 18.93
C ARG A 95 -3.94 16.28 19.62
N MET A 96 -3.27 17.37 20.01
CA MET A 96 -1.98 17.24 20.68
C MET A 96 -2.20 16.29 21.84
N SER A 97 -1.44 15.19 21.83
CA SER A 97 -1.51 14.18 22.90
C SER A 97 -1.42 14.91 24.23
N GLN A 98 -2.13 14.44 25.26
CA GLN A 98 -2.08 15.01 26.60
C GLN A 98 -0.62 15.22 27.07
N ASP A 99 0.28 14.33 26.67
CA ASP A 99 1.71 14.43 26.96
C ASP A 99 2.40 15.62 26.26
N HIS A 100 1.98 15.98 25.05
CA HIS A 100 2.48 17.17 24.36
C HIS A 100 1.94 18.46 24.97
N GLN A 101 0.76 18.43 25.61
CA GLN A 101 0.24 19.58 26.38
C GLN A 101 1.06 19.80 27.66
N LEU A 102 1.66 18.75 28.24
CA LEU A 102 2.56 18.90 29.39
C LEU A 102 3.85 19.63 29.03
N LEU A 103 4.30 19.56 27.77
CA LEU A 103 5.49 20.30 27.30
C LEU A 103 5.28 21.82 27.35
N GLU A 104 4.03 22.29 27.20
CA GLU A 104 3.71 23.73 27.27
C GLU A 104 3.88 24.29 28.69
N ARG A 105 3.91 23.44 29.72
CA ARG A 105 4.12 23.83 31.13
C ARG A 105 5.60 23.94 31.51
N ILE A 106 6.51 23.53 30.64
CA ILE A 106 7.95 23.64 30.84
C ILE A 106 8.38 24.97 30.23
N ASP A 107 8.91 25.91 30.99
CA ASP A 107 9.31 27.24 30.48
C ASP A 107 10.62 27.19 29.67
N ASP A 108 11.59 26.39 30.14
CA ASP A 108 12.89 26.23 29.48
C ASP A 108 12.75 25.49 28.14
N ALA A 109 13.15 26.16 27.05
CA ALA A 109 13.02 25.63 25.70
C ALA A 109 13.92 24.42 25.41
N ALA A 110 15.12 24.35 26.00
CA ALA A 110 16.03 23.23 25.83
C ALA A 110 15.50 21.99 26.54
N VAL A 111 15.03 22.15 27.78
CA VAL A 111 14.40 21.08 28.54
C VAL A 111 13.12 20.61 27.84
N ARG A 112 12.29 21.54 27.36
CA ARG A 112 11.08 21.22 26.58
C ARG A 112 11.38 20.41 25.33
N ALA A 113 12.45 20.75 24.60
CA ALA A 113 12.87 20.01 23.42
C ALA A 113 13.32 18.57 23.75
N LEU A 114 14.10 18.40 24.83
CA LEU A 114 14.54 17.08 25.29
C LEU A 114 13.35 16.18 25.67
N PHE A 115 12.41 16.68 26.47
CA PHE A 115 11.20 15.94 26.80
C PHE A 115 10.34 15.64 25.56
N GLY A 116 10.26 16.58 24.62
CA GLY A 116 9.60 16.35 23.34
C GLY A 116 10.26 15.24 22.53
N GLN A 117 11.59 15.11 22.57
CA GLN A 117 12.30 13.99 21.93
C GLN A 117 11.97 12.66 22.62
N ILE A 118 12.01 12.62 23.95
CA ILE A 118 11.68 11.41 24.73
C ILE A 118 10.25 10.92 24.44
N ILE A 119 9.28 11.83 24.37
CA ILE A 119 7.89 11.49 24.04
C ILE A 119 7.80 10.84 22.65
N ARG A 120 8.52 11.38 21.65
CA ARG A 120 8.54 10.83 20.28
C ARG A 120 9.16 9.44 20.24
N GLU A 121 10.27 9.22 20.95
CA GLU A 121 10.92 7.90 21.03
C GLU A 121 10.02 6.87 21.71
N ARG A 122 9.40 7.23 22.83
CA ARG A 122 8.43 6.38 23.52
C ARG A 122 7.23 6.03 22.62
N ASP A 123 6.67 7.01 21.91
CA ASP A 123 5.54 6.77 21.00
C ASP A 123 5.92 5.84 19.85
N ARG A 124 7.13 6.01 19.31
CA ARG A 124 7.70 5.09 18.32
C ARG A 124 7.80 3.67 18.89
N TYR A 125 8.43 3.48 20.04
CA TYR A 125 8.58 2.15 20.65
C TYR A 125 7.24 1.51 21.01
N ARG A 126 6.27 2.30 21.51
CA ARG A 126 4.92 1.81 21.78
C ARG A 126 4.22 1.35 20.49
N SER A 127 4.41 2.07 19.38
CA SER A 127 3.86 1.68 18.08
C SER A 127 4.47 0.39 17.55
N GLU A 128 5.79 0.24 17.63
CA GLU A 128 6.52 -0.97 17.25
C GLU A 128 6.09 -2.16 18.11
N ALA A 129 5.99 -1.97 19.44
CA ALA A 129 5.52 -3.01 20.35
C ALA A 129 4.06 -3.42 20.10
N ASN A 130 3.17 -2.47 19.81
CA ASN A 130 1.79 -2.77 19.47
C ASN A 130 1.68 -3.53 18.13
N MET A 131 2.50 -3.17 17.14
CA MET A 131 2.57 -3.88 15.87
C MET A 131 3.00 -5.34 16.08
N LEU A 132 4.05 -5.57 16.88
CA LEU A 132 4.51 -6.91 17.23
C LEU A 132 3.44 -7.71 18.00
N LYS A 133 2.76 -7.10 18.97
CA LYS A 133 1.65 -7.73 19.70
C LYS A 133 0.52 -8.15 18.76
N ASN A 134 0.15 -7.29 17.81
CA ASN A 134 -0.87 -7.61 16.81
C ASN A 134 -0.45 -8.75 15.89
N GLN A 135 0.83 -8.83 15.51
CA GLN A 135 1.36 -9.95 14.72
C GLN A 135 1.35 -11.28 15.49
N THR A 136 1.52 -11.26 16.82
CA THR A 136 1.49 -12.47 17.64
C THR A 136 0.09 -13.02 17.93
N GLN A 137 -0.96 -12.19 17.87
CA GLN A 137 -2.34 -12.65 18.05
C GLN A 137 -2.96 -13.08 16.71
N MET A 138 -2.52 -14.22 16.19
CA MET A 138 -3.22 -14.90 15.10
C MET A 138 -4.47 -15.57 15.66
N VAL A 139 -5.62 -14.90 15.58
CA VAL A 139 -6.92 -15.49 15.94
C VAL A 139 -7.31 -16.46 14.82
N ILE A 140 -6.96 -17.73 15.00
CA ILE A 140 -7.44 -18.82 14.14
C ILE A 140 -8.84 -19.18 14.64
N ASP A 141 -9.87 -18.92 13.84
CA ASP A 141 -11.21 -19.42 14.14
C ASP A 141 -11.20 -20.95 14.07
N LYS A 142 -11.37 -21.58 15.24
CA LYS A 142 -11.37 -23.04 15.44
C LYS A 142 -12.78 -23.60 15.57
N ARG A 143 -13.83 -22.81 15.32
CA ARG A 143 -15.17 -23.40 15.19
C ARG A 143 -15.05 -24.46 14.10
N PRO A 144 -15.63 -25.66 14.28
CA PRO A 144 -15.83 -26.54 13.16
C PRO A 144 -16.70 -25.73 12.20
N THR A 145 -16.10 -25.16 11.16
CA THR A 145 -16.84 -24.82 9.97
C THR A 145 -17.50 -26.14 9.64
N THR A 146 -18.80 -26.24 9.87
CA THR A 146 -19.59 -27.28 9.26
C THR A 146 -19.23 -27.13 7.80
N TYR A 147 -18.34 -28.00 7.33
CA TYR A 147 -18.10 -28.17 5.93
C TYR A 147 -19.43 -28.76 5.47
N SER A 148 -20.39 -27.88 5.21
CA SER A 148 -21.42 -28.17 4.26
C SER A 148 -20.60 -28.36 3.00
N GLU A 149 -20.37 -29.62 2.64
CA GLU A 149 -20.08 -29.94 1.25
C GLU A 149 -21.01 -29.04 0.44
N PRO A 150 -20.50 -28.17 -0.46
CA PRO A 150 -21.39 -27.62 -1.45
C PRO A 150 -22.11 -28.83 -2.00
N GLN A 151 -23.45 -28.84 -1.96
CA GLN A 151 -24.20 -29.89 -2.63
C GLN A 151 -23.63 -29.93 -4.02
N SER A 152 -22.87 -30.99 -4.26
CA SER A 152 -22.20 -31.18 -5.50
C SER A 152 -23.34 -31.45 -6.47
N ASP A 153 -23.57 -30.51 -7.38
CA ASP A 153 -23.40 -30.94 -8.75
C ASP A 153 -22.08 -31.69 -8.75
N ALA A 154 -22.14 -33.02 -8.84
CA ALA A 154 -21.01 -33.93 -8.72
C ALA A 154 -20.00 -33.67 -9.84
N SER A 155 -19.30 -32.53 -9.79
CA SER A 155 -18.00 -32.38 -10.37
C SER A 155 -17.06 -33.12 -9.45
N VAL A 156 -16.89 -34.41 -9.74
CA VAL A 156 -15.72 -35.18 -9.31
C VAL A 156 -14.51 -34.34 -9.70
N GLU A 157 -13.88 -33.66 -8.73
CA GLU A 157 -12.57 -33.05 -8.96
C GLU A 157 -11.57 -34.20 -9.11
N LEU A 158 -11.40 -34.60 -10.37
CA LEU A 158 -10.45 -35.62 -10.77
C LEU A 158 -9.06 -34.98 -10.68
N LEU A 159 -8.41 -35.13 -9.51
CA LEU A 159 -7.01 -34.75 -9.38
C LEU A 159 -6.21 -35.53 -10.43
N PRO A 160 -5.44 -34.86 -11.30
CA PRO A 160 -4.59 -35.56 -12.24
C PRO A 160 -3.59 -36.40 -11.42
N SER A 161 -3.42 -37.67 -11.81
CA SER A 161 -2.45 -38.55 -11.16
C SER A 161 -1.05 -37.91 -11.23
N LEU A 162 -0.27 -38.01 -10.15
CA LEU A 162 1.12 -37.57 -10.14
C LEU A 162 2.03 -38.46 -11.01
N LYS A 163 1.50 -39.56 -11.55
CA LYS A 163 2.17 -40.46 -12.49
C LYS A 163 2.61 -39.71 -13.74
N GLY A 164 3.89 -39.88 -14.09
CA GLY A 164 4.47 -39.32 -15.31
C GLY A 164 4.88 -37.85 -15.22
N ILE A 165 4.73 -37.18 -14.06
CA ILE A 165 5.27 -35.83 -13.83
C ILE A 165 6.80 -35.88 -13.73
N CYS A 166 7.32 -36.90 -13.05
CA CYS A 166 8.74 -37.15 -12.91
C CYS A 166 9.16 -38.30 -13.84
N SER A 167 10.34 -38.19 -14.44
CA SER A 167 11.00 -39.29 -15.14
C SER A 167 11.54 -40.33 -14.15
N ASP A 168 11.74 -41.57 -14.63
CA ASP A 168 12.31 -42.65 -13.81
C ASP A 168 13.67 -42.30 -13.20
N ASN A 169 14.45 -41.45 -13.87
CA ASN A 169 15.75 -40.99 -13.38
C ASN A 169 15.59 -39.99 -12.23
N GLU A 170 14.61 -39.09 -12.31
CA GLU A 170 14.29 -38.14 -11.24
C GLU A 170 13.74 -38.87 -10.01
N ILE A 171 12.86 -39.85 -10.20
CA ILE A 171 12.33 -40.70 -9.12
C ILE A 171 13.46 -41.42 -8.40
N LYS A 172 14.40 -42.03 -9.13
CA LYS A 172 15.59 -42.69 -8.55
C LYS A 172 16.51 -41.70 -7.80
N ALA A 173 16.71 -40.50 -8.34
CA ALA A 173 17.50 -39.47 -7.68
C ALA A 173 16.87 -39.03 -6.35
N LEU A 174 15.55 -38.87 -6.30
CA LEU A 174 14.81 -38.52 -5.08
C LEU A 174 14.80 -39.66 -4.05
N HIS A 175 14.68 -40.92 -4.49
CA HIS A 175 14.80 -42.10 -3.60
C HIS A 175 16.17 -42.20 -2.94
N THR A 176 17.23 -41.79 -3.64
CA THR A 176 18.60 -41.79 -3.10
C THR A 176 18.72 -40.91 -1.86
N VAL A 177 18.10 -39.72 -1.86
CA VAL A 177 18.10 -38.78 -0.72
C VAL A 177 17.25 -39.29 0.46
N CYS A 178 16.27 -40.16 0.20
CA CYS A 178 15.42 -40.79 1.21
C CYS A 178 16.07 -41.98 1.94
N THR A 179 17.23 -42.45 1.48
CA THR A 179 17.90 -43.66 1.97
C THR A 179 18.84 -43.34 3.11
N ASP A 180 18.82 -44.16 4.17
CA ASP A 180 19.66 -43.98 5.36
C ASP A 180 21.16 -44.06 5.01
N GLU A 181 21.55 -44.86 4.01
CA GLU A 181 22.92 -44.93 3.50
C GLU A 181 23.47 -43.60 2.96
N TRP A 182 22.61 -42.78 2.34
CA TRP A 182 23.02 -41.46 1.83
C TRP A 182 23.22 -40.47 2.96
N LEU A 183 22.36 -40.53 3.97
CA LEU A 183 22.47 -39.71 5.17
C LEU A 183 23.73 -40.08 5.96
N GLU A 184 23.98 -41.38 6.16
CA GLU A 184 25.17 -41.88 6.85
C GLU A 184 26.48 -41.50 6.14
N LYS A 185 26.53 -41.58 4.81
CA LYS A 185 27.70 -41.15 4.02
C LYS A 185 28.07 -39.67 4.20
N LEU A 186 27.10 -38.83 4.55
CA LEU A 186 27.27 -37.39 4.72
C LEU A 186 27.33 -36.97 6.20
N GLY A 187 27.33 -37.91 7.14
CA GLY A 187 27.30 -37.62 8.59
C GLY A 187 25.96 -37.05 9.08
N PHE A 188 24.90 -37.20 8.28
CA PHE A 188 23.59 -36.63 8.57
C PHE A 188 22.73 -37.57 9.42
N GLN A 189 22.04 -36.99 10.40
CA GLN A 189 21.12 -37.70 11.29
C GLN A 189 19.68 -37.24 11.05
N ALA A 190 18.82 -38.19 10.66
CA ALA A 190 17.40 -37.95 10.48
C ALA A 190 16.60 -38.21 11.78
N ASN A 191 15.74 -37.27 12.15
CA ASN A 191 14.77 -37.43 13.23
C ASN A 191 13.48 -38.09 12.74
N LYS A 192 12.71 -38.71 13.65
CA LYS A 192 11.39 -39.32 13.37
C LYS A 192 10.38 -38.38 12.71
N LEU A 193 10.59 -37.08 12.82
CA LEU A 193 9.74 -36.02 12.24
C LEU A 193 10.21 -35.57 10.85
N GLY A 194 11.16 -36.27 10.23
CA GLY A 194 11.67 -35.99 8.89
C GLY A 194 12.61 -34.78 8.79
N GLN A 195 13.13 -34.31 9.92
CA GLN A 195 14.17 -33.28 10.01
C GLN A 195 15.55 -33.93 9.88
N VAL A 196 16.50 -33.29 9.19
CA VAL A 196 17.88 -33.77 9.08
C VAL A 196 18.83 -32.76 9.68
N LYS A 197 19.75 -33.24 10.52
CA LYS A 197 20.80 -32.45 11.15
C LYS A 197 22.17 -33.00 10.83
N ASP A 198 23.16 -32.13 10.86
CA ASP A 198 24.58 -32.47 10.78
C ASP A 198 25.11 -32.97 12.15
N GLU A 199 26.33 -33.51 12.17
CA GLU A 199 27.04 -34.00 13.37
C GLU A 199 27.15 -32.92 14.47
N PHE A 200 27.24 -31.65 14.06
CA PHE A 200 27.29 -30.49 14.96
C PHE A 200 25.91 -30.00 15.43
N GLY A 201 24.82 -30.71 15.06
CA GLY A 201 23.45 -30.37 15.45
C GLY A 201 22.82 -29.22 14.66
N MET A 202 23.49 -28.72 13.63
CA MET A 202 22.98 -27.74 12.67
C MET A 202 21.87 -28.37 11.82
N GLU A 203 20.79 -27.63 11.61
CA GLU A 203 19.68 -28.07 10.75
C GLU A 203 20.06 -27.95 9.27
N ILE A 204 20.04 -29.07 8.56
CA ILE A 204 20.29 -29.12 7.11
C ILE A 204 18.96 -29.19 6.34
N LEU A 205 18.02 -30.02 6.81
CA LEU A 205 16.68 -30.11 6.24
C LEU A 205 15.63 -29.88 7.33
N PRO A 206 14.61 -29.03 7.04
CA PRO A 206 13.61 -28.67 8.01
C PRO A 206 12.71 -29.83 8.38
N ARG A 207 12.06 -29.70 9.53
CA ARG A 207 11.09 -30.68 10.02
C ARG A 207 10.02 -30.95 8.96
N GLY A 208 9.75 -32.23 8.70
CA GLY A 208 8.74 -32.68 7.75
C GLY A 208 9.26 -32.88 6.33
N PHE A 209 10.49 -32.48 6.00
CA PHE A 209 11.04 -32.60 4.65
C PHE A 209 11.08 -34.05 4.16
N LEU A 210 11.80 -34.94 4.86
CA LEU A 210 11.90 -36.35 4.45
C LEU A 210 10.55 -37.08 4.50
N THR A 211 9.69 -36.72 5.46
CA THR A 211 8.36 -37.32 5.58
C THR A 211 7.45 -36.90 4.42
N GLY A 212 7.52 -35.63 4.00
CA GLY A 212 6.78 -35.13 2.83
C GLY A 212 7.30 -35.75 1.54
N LEU A 213 8.62 -35.82 1.37
CA LEU A 213 9.26 -36.43 0.21
C LEU A 213 8.87 -37.91 0.06
N LYS A 214 8.90 -38.69 1.15
CA LYS A 214 8.46 -40.10 1.15
C LYS A 214 6.98 -40.27 0.78
N LYS A 215 6.11 -39.35 1.19
CA LYS A 215 4.69 -39.37 0.82
C LYS A 215 4.50 -39.09 -0.67
N ILE A 216 5.18 -38.07 -1.20
CA ILE A 216 5.10 -37.72 -2.62
C ILE A 216 5.62 -38.87 -3.49
N LEU A 217 6.76 -39.47 -3.12
CA LEU A 217 7.30 -40.62 -3.85
C LEU A 217 6.34 -41.80 -3.86
N ARG A 218 5.66 -42.06 -2.73
CA ARG A 218 4.64 -43.11 -2.65
C ARG A 218 3.48 -42.88 -3.63
N GLU A 219 2.98 -41.65 -3.74
CA GLU A 219 1.89 -41.29 -4.67
C GLU A 219 2.32 -41.27 -6.15
N ILE A 220 3.63 -41.18 -6.42
CA ILE A 220 4.17 -41.28 -7.78
C ILE A 220 4.36 -42.75 -8.18
N ASP A 221 4.74 -43.62 -7.23
CA ASP A 221 4.96 -45.06 -7.43
C ASP A 221 3.65 -45.88 -7.44
N GLU A 222 2.60 -45.47 -6.69
CA GLU A 222 1.25 -46.09 -6.66
C GLU A 222 0.45 -45.84 -7.93
#